data_AF-A0AAW7YV12-F1
#
_entry.id   AF-A0AAW7YV12-F1
#
_cell.length_a   1.000
_cell.length_b   1.000
_cell.length_c   1.000
_cell.angle_alpha   90.00
_cell.angle_beta   90.00
_cell.angle_gamma   90.00
#
_symmetry.space_group_name_H-M   'P 1'
#
loop_
_entity.id
_entity.type
_entity.pdbx_description
1 polymer ?
#
loop_
_entity_poly.entity_id
_entity_poly.type
_entity_poly.pdbx_seq_one_letter_code
_entity_poly.pdbx_strand_id
1 'polypeptide(L)'
;TTDAVTFDYATSDDSALAGSDYTAVSGSGSIAAGDTQYTIEIPITDDNYAELTETFNITLSNVSAGVAIADGSGVGTITDDSAPADLETSTVTLESTPSVEEGGNITVTATVDNP
;
A
#
# COMPACT_ATOMS: atom_id res chain seq x y z
N THR A 1 -22.96 5.10 -25.01
CA THR A 1 -22.56 6.16 -25.97
C THR A 1 -22.24 5.49 -27.31
N THR A 2 -22.36 6.18 -28.44
CA THR A 2 -21.91 5.62 -29.74
C THR A 2 -20.43 5.89 -30.00
N ASP A 3 -19.83 6.78 -29.21
CA ASP A 3 -18.40 7.11 -29.23
C ASP A 3 -17.73 6.62 -27.94
N ALA A 4 -16.41 6.41 -28.02
CA ALA A 4 -15.59 6.09 -26.85
C ALA A 4 -15.54 7.27 -25.87
N VAL A 5 -15.46 6.96 -24.58
CA VAL A 5 -15.29 7.94 -23.50
C VAL A 5 -13.87 7.83 -22.96
N THR A 6 -13.11 8.91 -23.01
CA THR A 6 -11.75 8.98 -22.46
C THR A 6 -11.73 9.84 -21.22
N PHE A 7 -10.80 9.55 -20.31
CA PHE A 7 -10.58 10.30 -19.07
C PHE A 7 -9.17 10.04 -18.56
N ASP A 8 -8.67 10.92 -17.70
CA ASP A 8 -7.43 10.71 -16.95
C ASP A 8 -7.76 10.28 -15.52
N TYR A 9 -6.83 9.56 -14.89
CA TYR A 9 -6.94 9.15 -13.50
C TYR A 9 -5.60 9.26 -12.77
N ALA A 10 -5.64 9.52 -11.46
CA ALA A 10 -4.46 9.56 -10.61
C ALA A 10 -4.80 9.19 -9.16
N THR A 11 -3.92 8.44 -8.51
CA THR A 11 -3.96 8.19 -7.06
C THR A 11 -3.26 9.31 -6.29
N SER A 12 -3.67 9.55 -5.05
CA SER A 12 -2.97 10.42 -4.11
C SER A 12 -3.06 9.90 -2.68
N ASP A 13 -2.00 10.13 -1.92
CA ASP A 13 -1.88 9.73 -0.52
C ASP A 13 -3.05 10.25 0.34
N ASP A 14 -3.36 9.51 1.41
CA ASP A 14 -4.13 9.99 2.54
C ASP A 14 -3.48 9.49 3.84
N SER A 15 -3.96 8.41 4.47
CA SER A 15 -3.18 7.74 5.52
C SER A 15 -2.21 6.71 4.96
N ALA A 16 -2.58 6.01 3.88
CA ALA A 16 -1.66 5.20 3.09
C ALA A 16 -0.84 6.13 2.17
N LEU A 17 0.45 5.87 2.09
CA LEU A 17 1.48 6.62 1.37
C LEU A 17 2.02 5.81 0.19
N ALA A 18 2.18 6.49 -0.95
CA ALA A 18 2.81 5.89 -2.10
C ALA A 18 4.28 5.50 -1.83
N GLY A 19 4.63 4.26 -2.12
CA GLY A 19 5.97 3.70 -1.99
C GLY A 19 6.16 2.85 -0.73
N SER A 20 5.46 3.13 0.37
CA SER A 20 5.35 2.22 1.51
C SER A 20 4.16 1.29 1.33
N ASP A 21 2.96 1.82 1.11
CA ASP A 21 1.73 1.03 1.31
C ASP A 21 1.07 0.67 -0.03
N TYR A 22 1.28 1.50 -1.05
CA TYR A 22 0.83 1.22 -2.42
C TYR A 22 1.74 1.85 -3.46
N THR A 23 1.66 1.38 -4.72
CA THR A 23 2.34 2.05 -5.84
C THR A 23 1.42 3.11 -6.45
N ALA A 24 1.85 4.38 -6.44
CA ALA A 24 1.10 5.45 -7.09
C ALA A 24 0.88 5.17 -8.58
N VAL A 25 -0.37 5.30 -9.04
CA VAL A 25 -0.76 5.10 -10.43
C VAL A 25 -1.38 6.39 -10.96
N SER A 26 -0.98 6.79 -12.17
CA SER A 26 -1.69 7.78 -12.97
C SER A 26 -1.67 7.39 -14.45
N GLY A 27 -2.66 7.84 -15.21
CA GLY A 27 -2.76 7.50 -16.63
C GLY A 27 -4.06 7.98 -17.27
N SER A 28 -4.32 7.48 -18.48
CA SER A 28 -5.53 7.75 -19.24
C SER A 28 -6.30 6.46 -19.52
N GLY A 29 -7.60 6.45 -19.26
CA GLY A 29 -8.52 5.36 -19.55
C GLY A 29 -9.40 5.64 -20.77
N SER A 30 -9.92 4.57 -21.39
CA SER A 30 -10.89 4.66 -22.48
C SER A 30 -11.92 3.55 -22.36
N ILE A 31 -13.19 3.93 -22.22
CA ILE A 31 -14.33 3.01 -22.34
C ILE A 31 -14.75 3.01 -23.81
N ALA A 32 -14.67 1.86 -24.47
CA ALA A 32 -15.02 1.74 -25.88
C ALA A 32 -16.51 1.99 -26.12
N ALA A 33 -16.88 2.35 -27.35
CA ALA A 33 -18.28 2.54 -27.72
C ALA A 33 -19.08 1.24 -27.50
N GLY A 34 -20.17 1.35 -26.73
CA GLY A 34 -21.01 0.20 -26.36
C GLY A 34 -20.63 -0.45 -25.03
N ASP A 35 -19.41 -0.22 -24.53
CA ASP A 35 -19.00 -0.67 -23.21
C ASP A 35 -19.41 0.34 -22.12
N THR A 36 -19.34 -0.10 -20.87
CA THR A 36 -19.72 0.71 -19.71
C THR A 36 -18.66 0.72 -18.61
N GLN A 37 -17.55 -0.01 -18.79
CA GLN A 37 -16.58 -0.25 -17.71
C GLN A 37 -15.14 -0.14 -18.22
N TYR A 38 -14.28 0.36 -17.35
CA TYR A 38 -12.83 0.35 -17.45
C TYR A 38 -12.28 0.09 -16.05
N THR A 39 -11.28 -0.78 -15.93
CA THR A 39 -10.70 -1.16 -14.64
C THR A 39 -9.34 -0.49 -14.48
N ILE A 40 -9.11 0.13 -13.31
CA ILE A 40 -7.82 0.66 -12.90
C ILE A 40 -7.26 -0.30 -11.86
N GLU A 41 -6.08 -0.87 -12.13
CA GLU A 41 -5.35 -1.71 -11.16
C GLU A 41 -4.35 -0.86 -10.39
N ILE A 42 -4.36 -0.98 -9.06
CA ILE A 42 -3.44 -0.28 -8.16
C ILE A 42 -2.71 -1.35 -7.35
N PRO A 43 -1.39 -1.52 -7.53
CA PRO A 43 -0.61 -2.45 -6.72
C PRO A 43 -0.53 -1.98 -5.27
N ILE A 44 -0.84 -2.88 -4.35
CA ILE A 44 -0.68 -2.68 -2.90
C ILE A 44 0.64 -3.33 -2.48
N THR A 45 1.42 -2.65 -1.65
CA THR A 45 2.65 -3.20 -1.08
C THR A 45 2.28 -4.10 0.09
N ASP A 46 2.96 -5.22 0.19
CA ASP A 46 2.82 -6.17 1.28
C ASP A 46 4.14 -6.19 2.06
N ASP A 47 4.08 -6.02 3.38
CA ASP A 47 5.26 -6.06 4.26
C ASP A 47 4.96 -6.78 5.58
N ASN A 48 5.91 -6.77 6.52
CA ASN A 48 5.81 -7.52 7.79
C ASN A 48 5.48 -6.62 8.99
N TYR A 49 5.12 -5.35 8.78
CA TYR A 49 4.75 -4.44 9.84
C TYR A 49 3.23 -4.42 9.96
N ALA A 50 2.72 -4.81 11.12
CA ALA A 50 1.30 -4.59 11.37
C ALA A 50 0.96 -3.11 11.39
N GLU A 51 -0.06 -2.78 10.61
CA GLU A 51 -0.52 -1.43 10.38
C GLU A 51 -2.00 -1.29 10.77
N LEU A 52 -2.40 -0.05 11.05
CA LEU A 52 -3.83 0.24 11.15
C LEU A 52 -4.45 0.19 9.75
N THR A 53 -5.78 0.16 9.68
CA THR A 53 -6.47 0.35 8.40
C THR A 53 -6.15 1.74 7.84
N GLU A 54 -5.72 1.76 6.58
CA GLU A 54 -5.30 2.98 5.90
C GLU A 54 -6.07 3.22 4.61
N THR A 55 -6.04 4.46 4.11
CA THR A 55 -6.77 4.89 2.92
C THR A 55 -5.89 5.68 1.98
N PHE A 56 -6.20 5.60 0.69
CA PHE A 56 -5.68 6.49 -0.35
C PHE A 56 -6.82 6.91 -1.28
N ASN A 57 -6.63 7.98 -2.05
CA ASN A 57 -7.64 8.52 -2.96
C ASN A 57 -7.33 8.19 -4.42
N ILE A 58 -8.37 8.07 -5.24
CA ILE A 58 -8.29 7.97 -6.71
C ILE A 58 -9.16 9.08 -7.28
N THR A 59 -8.63 9.87 -8.22
CA THR A 59 -9.37 10.98 -8.84
C THR A 59 -9.45 10.81 -10.35
N LEU A 60 -10.61 11.14 -10.92
CA LEU A 60 -10.85 11.22 -12.37
C LEU A 60 -10.77 12.68 -12.83
N SER A 61 -10.21 12.90 -14.01
CA SER A 61 -10.12 14.22 -14.62
C SER A 61 -10.14 14.14 -16.15
N ASN A 62 -10.12 15.30 -16.82
CA ASN A 62 -9.95 15.41 -18.28
C ASN A 62 -10.87 14.49 -19.12
N VAL A 63 -12.15 14.40 -18.76
CA VAL A 63 -13.11 13.56 -19.49
C VAL A 63 -13.40 14.12 -20.89
N SER A 64 -13.68 13.24 -21.86
CA SER A 64 -14.00 13.63 -23.24
C SER A 64 -15.17 14.61 -23.34
N ALA A 65 -15.13 15.45 -24.39
CA ALA A 65 -16.11 16.51 -24.59
C ALA A 65 -17.55 15.97 -24.65
N GLY A 66 -18.47 16.67 -23.97
CA GLY A 66 -19.88 16.28 -23.89
C GLY A 66 -20.19 15.23 -22.81
N VAL A 67 -19.18 14.79 -22.06
CA VAL A 67 -19.35 13.93 -20.88
C VAL A 67 -19.07 14.75 -19.62
N ALA A 68 -19.81 14.46 -18.54
CA ALA A 68 -19.60 15.06 -17.23
C ALA A 68 -19.22 13.98 -16.21
N ILE A 69 -18.28 14.30 -15.34
CA ILE A 69 -17.95 13.48 -14.17
C ILE A 69 -18.99 13.80 -13.09
N ALA A 70 -19.88 12.85 -12.80
CA ALA A 70 -20.87 13.00 -11.74
C ALA A 70 -20.29 12.67 -10.36
N ASP A 71 -19.39 11.69 -10.31
CA ASP A 71 -18.57 11.33 -9.16
C ASP A 71 -17.14 11.06 -9.66
N GLY A 72 -16.20 11.86 -9.18
CA GLY A 72 -14.83 11.93 -9.70
C GLY A 72 -13.78 11.46 -8.71
N SER A 73 -14.19 10.97 -7.55
CA SER A 73 -13.27 10.55 -6.49
C SER A 73 -13.68 9.20 -5.92
N GLY A 74 -12.72 8.30 -5.78
CA GLY A 74 -12.86 7.05 -5.04
C GLY A 74 -11.87 7.00 -3.87
N VAL A 75 -12.19 6.18 -2.87
CA VAL A 75 -11.31 5.87 -1.75
C VAL A 75 -10.93 4.40 -1.82
N GLY A 76 -9.63 4.12 -1.88
CA GLY A 76 -9.08 2.79 -1.64
C GLY A 76 -8.80 2.61 -0.15
N THR A 77 -9.07 1.43 0.38
CA THR A 77 -8.80 1.07 1.78
C THR A 77 -7.89 -0.15 1.80
N ILE A 78 -6.77 -0.03 2.52
CA ILE A 78 -5.82 -1.11 2.77
C ILE A 78 -6.11 -1.63 4.18
N THR A 79 -6.45 -2.91 4.25
CA THR A 79 -6.53 -3.63 5.51
C THR A 79 -5.34 -4.56 5.58
N ASP A 80 -4.57 -4.38 6.63
CA ASP A 80 -3.48 -5.27 6.98
C ASP A 80 -3.99 -6.71 7.22
N ASP A 81 -3.17 -7.70 6.88
CA ASP A 81 -3.51 -9.12 7.04
C ASP A 81 -3.05 -9.71 8.38
N SER A 82 -2.21 -8.96 9.11
CA SER A 82 -1.87 -9.21 10.51
C SER A 82 -3.00 -8.82 11.47
N ALA A 83 -3.02 -9.46 12.64
CA ALA A 83 -4.04 -9.16 13.63
C ALA A 83 -3.75 -7.80 14.29
N PRO A 84 -4.74 -6.91 14.54
CA PRO A 84 -4.49 -5.58 15.12
C PRO A 84 -3.95 -5.58 16.56
N ALA A 85 -3.90 -6.75 17.22
CA ALA A 85 -3.25 -6.94 18.52
C ALA A 85 -1.76 -7.30 18.41
N ASP A 86 -1.33 -7.64 17.20
CA ASP A 86 0.02 -7.97 16.82
C ASP A 86 0.61 -6.75 16.14
N LEU A 87 0.67 -5.59 16.83
CA LEU A 87 1.62 -4.56 16.40
C LEU A 87 2.98 -5.26 16.38
N GLU A 88 3.43 -5.69 15.20
CA GLU A 88 4.63 -6.46 14.97
C GLU A 88 5.81 -5.55 15.22
N THR A 89 6.04 -5.27 16.50
CA THR A 89 7.21 -4.56 16.94
C THR A 89 8.37 -5.52 16.77
N SER A 90 9.32 -5.21 15.89
CA SER A 90 10.60 -5.92 15.88
C SER A 90 11.27 -5.71 17.24
N THR A 91 11.48 -6.80 17.96
CA THR A 91 12.19 -6.79 19.24
C THR A 91 13.63 -7.21 19.04
N VAL A 92 14.56 -6.54 19.73
CA VAL A 92 15.96 -6.96 19.79
C VAL A 92 16.20 -7.66 21.12
N THR A 93 16.58 -8.94 21.05
CA THR A 93 16.92 -9.75 22.21
C THR A 93 18.43 -9.97 22.30
N LEU A 94 18.94 -10.09 23.53
CA LEU A 94 20.34 -10.42 23.79
C LEU A 94 20.43 -11.78 24.48
N GLU A 95 21.17 -12.71 23.88
CA GLU A 95 21.55 -13.97 24.51
C GLU A 95 23.05 -13.95 24.80
N SER A 96 23.45 -14.37 26.00
CA SER A 96 24.86 -14.47 26.37
C SER A 96 25.19 -15.79 27.03
N THR A 97 26.42 -16.27 26.87
CA THR A 97 26.97 -17.38 27.64
C THR A 97 27.56 -16.84 28.95
N PRO A 98 26.89 -16.94 30.11
CA PRO A 98 27.16 -16.05 31.25
C PRO A 98 28.46 -16.35 32.02
N SER A 99 29.14 -17.46 31.73
CA SER A 99 30.41 -17.81 32.39
C SER A 99 31.28 -18.69 31.51
N VAL A 100 32.58 -18.42 31.52
CA VAL A 100 33.62 -19.23 30.90
C VAL A 100 34.79 -19.38 31.87
N GLU A 101 35.59 -20.44 31.71
CA GLU A 101 36.85 -20.60 32.43
C GLU A 101 37.81 -19.44 32.15
N GLU A 102 38.73 -19.17 33.09
CA GLU A 102 39.72 -18.10 32.95
C GLU A 102 40.57 -18.31 31.68
N GLY A 103 40.53 -17.34 30.77
CA GLY A 103 41.12 -17.42 29.43
C GLY A 103 40.13 -17.71 28.28
N GLY A 104 38.84 -17.93 28.57
CA GLY A 104 37.78 -18.04 27.57
C GLY A 104 37.15 -16.69 27.16
N ASN A 105 36.25 -16.73 26.17
CA ASN A 105 35.48 -15.57 25.70
C ASN A 105 33.99 -15.71 26.01
N ILE A 106 33.38 -14.67 26.54
CA ILE A 106 31.92 -14.54 26.63
C ILE A 106 31.41 -14.10 25.26
N THR A 107 30.45 -14.84 24.70
CA THR A 107 29.74 -14.44 23.49
C THR A 107 28.41 -13.82 23.88
N VAL A 108 28.08 -12.69 23.26
CA VAL A 108 26.76 -12.07 23.31
C VAL A 108 26.25 -11.96 21.88
N THR A 109 25.05 -12.49 21.63
CA THR A 109 24.39 -12.44 20.32
C THR A 109 23.16 -11.56 20.44
N ALA A 110 23.04 -10.60 19.52
CA ALA A 110 21.81 -9.84 19.34
C ALA A 110 20.98 -10.46 18.22
N THR A 111 19.70 -10.68 18.46
CA THR A 111 18.75 -11.23 17.47
C THR A 111 17.58 -10.28 17.35
N VAL A 112 17.14 -10.02 16.11
CA VAL A 112 15.89 -9.31 15.82
C VAL A 112 14.83 -10.32 15.40
N ASP A 113 13.63 -10.26 15.97
CA ASP A 113 12.47 -10.96 15.39
C ASP A 113 11.81 -10.04 14.36
N ASN A 114 11.49 -10.60 13.19
CA ASN A 114 10.91 -9.91 12.03
C ASN A 114 11.82 -8.81 11.41
N PRO A 115 12.88 -9.21 10.66
CA PRO A 115 13.73 -8.29 9.89
C PRO A 115 13.06 -7.74 8.62
#